data_AF-A0A059XAQ3-F1
#
_entry.id   AF-A0A059XAQ3-F1
#
_cell.length_a   1.000
_cell.length_b   1.000
_cell.length_c   1.000
_cell.angle_alpha   90.00
_cell.angle_beta   90.00
_cell.angle_gamma   90.00
#
_symmetry.space_group_name_H-M   'P 1'
#
loop_
_entity.id
_entity.type
_entity.pdbx_description
1 polymer ?
#
loop_
_entity_poly.entity_id
_entity_poly.type
_entity_poly.pdbx_seq_one_letter_code
_entity_poly.pdbx_strand_id
1 'polypeptide(L)'
;TVQAILEKKGIPYTGEGEEGSRLAFDKIASKERFVECGVPTAPYITLRKGEVPALPLPYVVKVPCQGSSVGVYLVKTMSERFAALEEAFKLAETVLVEALVSGRELTIGILGDTPLPIIEIRPQGGFYSYENKYTWTNRGGAAEHECPARLSRAEKKIVEAAALAAHRSLELEIYSRVDVILDAHRGPQVLEVNTIPGMTETSLLPEAAAAAGISMSQLCESIVRLSLERRLANNR
;
A
#
# COMPACT_ATOMS: atom_id res chain seq x y z
N THR A 1 -9.48 14.82 11.17
CA THR A 1 -8.57 13.70 11.55
C THR A 1 -7.69 14.12 12.74
N VAL A 2 -6.74 13.29 13.22
CA VAL A 2 -5.75 13.71 14.24
C VAL A 2 -4.85 14.83 13.68
N GLN A 3 -4.43 14.70 12.42
CA GLN A 3 -3.68 15.70 11.67
C GLN A 3 -4.38 17.07 11.69
N ALA A 4 -5.68 17.10 11.35
CA ALA A 4 -6.49 18.34 11.39
C ALA A 4 -6.48 19.04 12.75
N ILE A 5 -6.54 18.26 13.84
CA ILE A 5 -6.55 18.80 15.20
C ILE A 5 -5.20 19.46 15.51
N LEU A 6 -4.09 18.84 15.11
CA LEU A 6 -2.74 19.36 15.29
C LEU A 6 -2.52 20.61 14.44
N GLU A 7 -2.96 20.60 13.18
CA GLU A 7 -2.89 21.74 12.26
C GLU A 7 -3.68 22.94 12.80
N LYS A 8 -4.93 22.73 13.24
CA LYS A 8 -5.76 23.79 13.84
C LYS A 8 -5.13 24.38 15.11
N LYS A 9 -4.34 23.60 15.84
CA LYS A 9 -3.62 24.03 17.05
C LYS A 9 -2.25 24.62 16.76
N GLY A 10 -1.78 24.61 15.51
CA GLY A 10 -0.44 25.03 15.13
C GLY A 10 0.66 24.17 15.75
N ILE A 11 0.37 22.90 16.08
CA ILE A 11 1.32 21.97 16.69
C ILE A 11 2.01 21.19 15.56
N PRO A 12 3.34 21.30 15.39
CA PRO A 12 4.09 20.48 14.44
C PRO A 12 4.01 18.99 14.81
N TYR A 13 3.97 18.12 13.80
CA TYR A 13 3.86 16.67 13.96
C TYR A 13 4.60 15.93 12.86
N THR A 14 4.92 14.65 13.10
CA THR A 14 5.63 13.80 12.14
C THR A 14 4.70 13.13 11.14
N GLY A 15 5.19 12.93 9.92
CA GLY A 15 4.47 12.21 8.87
C GLY A 15 3.51 13.07 8.07
N GLU A 16 2.73 12.42 7.20
CA GLU A 16 1.99 13.08 6.15
C GLU A 16 0.84 13.98 6.64
N GLY A 17 0.47 14.95 5.80
CA GLY A 17 -0.63 15.89 6.05
C GLY A 17 -2.00 15.22 6.16
N GLU A 18 -3.03 15.97 6.57
CA GLU A 18 -4.41 15.46 6.59
C GLU A 18 -4.85 14.93 5.22
N GLU A 19 -4.72 15.74 4.17
CA GLU A 19 -5.29 15.41 2.86
C GLU A 19 -4.61 14.19 2.24
N GLY A 20 -3.28 14.16 2.20
CA GLY A 20 -2.52 12.99 1.73
C GLY A 20 -2.82 11.72 2.53
N SER A 21 -2.94 11.84 3.87
CA SER A 21 -3.33 10.71 4.72
C SER A 21 -4.75 10.22 4.42
N ARG A 22 -5.70 11.14 4.17
CA ARG A 22 -7.09 10.81 3.83
C ARG A 22 -7.16 10.10 2.48
N LEU A 23 -6.47 10.62 1.47
CA LEU A 23 -6.41 10.02 0.13
C LEU A 23 -5.78 8.62 0.16
N ALA A 24 -4.66 8.46 0.88
CA ALA A 24 -3.99 7.17 0.99
C ALA A 24 -4.81 6.13 1.78
N PHE A 25 -5.55 6.57 2.80
CA PHE A 25 -6.35 5.66 3.63
C PHE A 25 -7.62 5.16 2.92
N ASP A 26 -8.18 5.96 2.02
CA ASP A 26 -9.31 5.55 1.18
C ASP A 26 -8.79 4.84 -0.08
N LYS A 27 -9.02 3.52 -0.14
CA LYS A 27 -8.57 2.69 -1.27
C LYS A 27 -9.22 3.08 -2.60
N ILE A 28 -10.42 3.66 -2.61
CA ILE A 28 -11.05 4.13 -3.85
C ILE A 28 -10.38 5.44 -4.28
N ALA A 29 -10.29 6.41 -3.37
CA ALA A 29 -9.72 7.73 -3.68
C ALA A 29 -8.25 7.63 -4.14
N SER A 30 -7.46 6.80 -3.46
CA SER A 30 -6.07 6.54 -3.88
C SER A 30 -6.00 5.89 -5.26
N LYS A 31 -6.90 4.95 -5.58
CA LYS A 31 -6.97 4.31 -6.90
C LYS A 31 -7.30 5.29 -8.02
N GLU A 32 -8.24 6.20 -7.77
CA GLU A 32 -8.62 7.25 -8.72
C GLU A 32 -7.41 8.14 -9.01
N ARG A 33 -6.70 8.60 -7.98
CA ARG A 33 -5.46 9.36 -8.13
C ARG A 33 -4.36 8.60 -8.88
N PHE A 34 -4.22 7.30 -8.62
CA PHE A 34 -3.28 6.46 -9.37
C PHE A 34 -3.61 6.46 -10.87
N VAL A 35 -4.86 6.25 -11.25
CA VAL A 35 -5.27 6.26 -12.65
C VAL A 35 -5.09 7.64 -13.28
N GLU A 36 -5.51 8.71 -12.60
CA GLU A 36 -5.35 10.09 -13.09
C GLU A 36 -3.88 10.46 -13.36
N CYS A 37 -2.97 9.99 -12.51
CA CYS A 37 -1.54 10.26 -12.62
C CYS A 37 -0.78 9.21 -13.45
N GLY A 38 -1.45 8.22 -14.03
CA GLY A 38 -0.80 7.15 -14.82
C GLY A 38 0.06 6.19 -13.99
N VAL A 39 -0.18 6.08 -12.69
CA VAL A 39 0.44 5.10 -11.80
C VAL A 39 -0.14 3.71 -12.15
N PRO A 40 0.70 2.70 -12.42
CA PRO A 40 0.19 1.40 -12.85
C PRO A 40 -0.49 0.71 -11.67
N THR A 41 -1.75 0.33 -11.85
CA THR A 41 -2.56 -0.32 -10.82
C THR A 41 -3.54 -1.31 -11.44
N ALA A 42 -4.01 -2.27 -10.65
CA ALA A 42 -4.94 -3.29 -11.10
C ALA A 42 -6.25 -2.67 -11.63
N PRO A 43 -6.82 -3.18 -12.75
CA PRO A 43 -8.16 -2.79 -13.19
C PRO A 43 -9.17 -2.94 -12.06
N TYR A 44 -10.05 -1.95 -11.89
CA TYR A 44 -11.00 -1.93 -10.80
C TYR A 44 -12.35 -1.36 -11.21
N ILE A 45 -13.34 -1.64 -10.39
CA ILE A 45 -14.65 -0.98 -10.38
C ILE A 45 -15.04 -0.67 -8.93
N THR A 46 -15.95 0.27 -8.75
CA THR A 46 -16.61 0.52 -7.46
C THR A 46 -18.02 -0.04 -7.52
N LEU A 47 -18.52 -0.56 -6.40
CA LEU A 47 -19.88 -1.08 -6.28
C LEU A 47 -20.57 -0.52 -5.05
N ARG A 48 -21.84 -0.16 -5.21
CA ARG A 48 -22.80 0.08 -4.14
C ARG A 48 -23.64 -1.17 -3.88
N LYS A 49 -24.29 -1.20 -2.72
CA LYS A 49 -25.14 -2.32 -2.31
C LYS A 49 -26.23 -2.61 -3.36
N GLY A 50 -26.30 -3.87 -3.80
CA GLY A 50 -27.25 -4.34 -4.82
C GLY A 50 -26.69 -4.38 -6.24
N GLU A 51 -25.52 -3.80 -6.49
CA GLU A 51 -24.84 -3.90 -7.77
C GLU A 51 -24.04 -5.21 -7.89
N VAL A 52 -23.85 -5.66 -9.14
CA VAL A 52 -23.10 -6.89 -9.46
C VAL A 52 -21.82 -6.51 -10.20
N PRO A 53 -20.66 -7.04 -9.80
CA PRO A 53 -19.39 -6.75 -10.48
C PRO A 53 -19.42 -7.22 -11.93
N ALA A 54 -19.16 -6.30 -12.86
CA ALA A 54 -18.92 -6.58 -14.29
C ALA A 54 -17.45 -6.96 -14.58
N LEU A 55 -16.69 -7.37 -13.56
CA LEU A 55 -15.28 -7.72 -13.65
C LEU A 55 -15.13 -9.27 -13.69
N PRO A 56 -14.29 -9.84 -14.57
CA PRO A 56 -14.07 -11.27 -14.61
C PRO A 56 -13.39 -11.76 -13.32
N LEU A 57 -13.74 -12.99 -12.91
CA LEU A 57 -13.06 -13.68 -11.81
C LEU A 57 -11.64 -14.14 -12.25
N PRO A 58 -10.68 -14.27 -11.32
CA PRO A 58 -10.78 -13.89 -9.90
C PRO A 58 -10.57 -12.39 -9.64
N TYR A 59 -11.16 -11.89 -8.56
CA TYR A 59 -10.99 -10.50 -8.11
C TYR A 59 -10.94 -10.40 -6.58
N VAL A 60 -10.55 -9.23 -6.08
CA VAL A 60 -10.50 -8.91 -4.65
C VAL A 60 -11.53 -7.81 -4.37
N VAL A 61 -12.39 -8.03 -3.38
CA VAL A 61 -13.29 -7.02 -2.83
C VAL A 61 -12.60 -6.38 -1.62
N LYS A 62 -12.55 -5.05 -1.57
CA LYS A 62 -11.91 -4.27 -0.51
C LYS A 62 -12.87 -3.22 0.02
N VAL A 63 -13.00 -3.16 1.34
CA VAL A 63 -13.64 -2.04 2.02
C VAL A 63 -12.70 -0.81 1.95
N PRO A 64 -13.18 0.39 1.57
CA PRO A 64 -12.29 1.49 1.23
C PRO A 64 -11.42 1.99 2.39
N CYS A 65 -12.00 2.16 3.58
CA CYS A 65 -11.33 2.81 4.72
C CYS A 65 -11.01 1.81 5.84
N GLN A 66 -10.30 0.74 5.51
CA GLN A 66 -9.84 -0.29 6.45
C GLN A 66 -8.36 -0.61 6.24
N GLY A 67 -7.70 -1.00 7.33
CA GLY A 67 -6.30 -1.45 7.37
C GLY A 67 -6.16 -2.90 7.81
N SER A 68 -4.93 -3.41 7.82
CA SER A 68 -4.59 -4.73 8.36
C SER A 68 -5.40 -5.89 7.75
N SER A 69 -5.67 -5.80 6.44
CA SER A 69 -6.47 -6.77 5.67
C SER A 69 -7.91 -6.99 6.19
N VAL A 70 -8.41 -6.12 7.07
CA VAL A 70 -9.82 -6.12 7.47
C VAL A 70 -10.64 -5.65 6.27
N GLY A 71 -11.73 -6.37 5.99
CA GLY A 71 -12.60 -6.03 4.85
C GLY A 71 -11.99 -6.33 3.48
N VAL A 72 -11.00 -7.21 3.39
CA VAL A 72 -10.42 -7.69 2.13
C VAL A 72 -10.87 -9.14 1.90
N TYR A 73 -11.56 -9.39 0.79
CA TYR A 73 -12.13 -10.68 0.44
C TYR A 73 -11.67 -11.10 -0.94
N LEU A 74 -11.07 -12.28 -1.04
CA LEU A 74 -10.72 -12.87 -2.32
C LEU A 74 -11.91 -13.65 -2.89
N VAL A 75 -12.23 -13.42 -4.15
CA VAL A 75 -13.34 -14.09 -4.86
C VAL A 75 -12.81 -14.79 -6.10
N LYS A 76 -12.88 -16.12 -6.10
CA LYS A 76 -12.42 -16.97 -7.21
C LYS A 76 -13.57 -17.58 -7.99
N THR A 77 -14.70 -17.77 -7.33
CA THR A 77 -15.88 -18.44 -7.87
C THR A 77 -17.11 -17.56 -7.77
N MET A 78 -18.12 -17.89 -8.59
CA MET A 78 -19.44 -17.24 -8.53
C MET A 78 -20.11 -17.39 -7.16
N SER A 79 -19.89 -18.53 -6.48
CA SER A 79 -20.46 -18.81 -5.15
C SER A 79 -19.85 -17.94 -4.06
N GLU A 80 -18.53 -17.71 -4.10
CA GLU A 80 -17.84 -16.86 -3.11
C GLU A 80 -18.23 -15.39 -3.22
N ARG A 81 -18.65 -14.94 -4.41
CA ARG A 81 -19.00 -13.53 -4.68
C ARG A 81 -20.04 -12.99 -3.71
N PHE A 82 -21.15 -13.71 -3.55
CA PHE A 82 -22.28 -13.22 -2.77
C PHE A 82 -21.89 -13.03 -1.31
N ALA A 83 -21.21 -14.02 -0.73
CA ALA A 83 -20.72 -13.94 0.65
C ALA A 83 -19.70 -12.80 0.83
N ALA A 84 -18.74 -12.65 -0.09
CA ALA A 84 -17.73 -11.58 -0.01
C ALA A 84 -18.35 -10.18 -0.07
N LEU A 85 -19.29 -9.95 -0.98
CA LEU A 85 -19.98 -8.67 -1.10
C LEU A 85 -20.88 -8.41 0.11
N GLU A 86 -21.61 -9.42 0.59
CA GLU A 86 -22.46 -9.29 1.78
C GLU A 86 -21.64 -8.87 3.00
N GLU A 87 -20.51 -9.53 3.26
CA GLU A 87 -19.63 -9.16 4.37
C GLU A 87 -19.03 -7.77 4.19
N ALA A 88 -18.57 -7.41 2.98
CA ALA A 88 -18.02 -6.09 2.71
C ALA A 88 -19.05 -4.97 2.92
N PHE A 89 -20.30 -5.17 2.47
CA PHE A 89 -21.38 -4.19 2.63
C PHE A 89 -21.94 -4.07 4.05
N LYS A 90 -21.52 -4.94 4.99
CA LYS A 90 -21.74 -4.69 6.43
C LYS A 90 -20.83 -3.58 6.97
N LEU A 91 -19.72 -3.30 6.28
CA LEU A 91 -18.66 -2.40 6.75
C LEU A 91 -18.62 -1.07 5.97
N ALA A 92 -19.14 -1.02 4.74
CA ALA A 92 -19.21 0.20 3.95
C ALA A 92 -20.39 0.20 2.97
N GLU A 93 -20.81 1.39 2.54
CA GLU A 93 -21.86 1.55 1.52
C GLU A 93 -21.35 1.33 0.09
N THR A 94 -20.08 1.63 -0.13
CA THR A 94 -19.37 1.46 -1.41
C THR A 94 -18.14 0.60 -1.16
N VAL A 95 -17.88 -0.35 -2.05
CA VAL A 95 -16.70 -1.24 -1.99
C VAL A 95 -15.90 -1.14 -3.28
N LEU A 96 -14.61 -1.40 -3.17
CA LEU A 96 -13.69 -1.47 -4.29
C LEU A 96 -13.57 -2.93 -4.74
N VAL A 97 -13.69 -3.20 -6.04
CA VAL A 97 -13.49 -4.53 -6.62
C VAL A 97 -12.37 -4.45 -7.65
N GLU A 98 -11.28 -5.16 -7.41
CA GLU A 98 -10.07 -5.10 -8.24
C GLU A 98 -9.75 -6.46 -8.84
N ALA A 99 -9.29 -6.46 -10.08
CA ALA A 99 -8.82 -7.67 -10.74
C ALA A 99 -7.66 -8.22 -9.93
N LEU A 100 -7.68 -9.53 -9.69
CA LEU A 100 -6.59 -10.15 -8.96
C LEU A 100 -5.32 -10.15 -9.84
N VAL A 101 -4.27 -9.52 -9.34
CA VAL A 101 -2.94 -9.54 -9.96
C VAL A 101 -2.11 -10.66 -9.33
N SER A 102 -1.42 -11.44 -10.16
CA SER A 102 -0.51 -12.49 -9.72
C SER A 102 0.92 -12.07 -10.03
N GLY A 103 1.83 -12.24 -9.07
CA GLY A 103 3.21 -11.81 -9.23
C GLY A 103 3.97 -11.86 -7.92
N ARG A 104 5.12 -11.18 -7.89
CA ARG A 104 5.94 -11.07 -6.68
C ARG A 104 5.38 -9.95 -5.80
N GLU A 105 5.18 -10.22 -4.52
CA GLU A 105 4.71 -9.25 -3.55
C GLU A 105 5.89 -8.42 -3.05
N LEU A 106 5.87 -7.12 -3.35
CA LEU A 106 6.96 -6.19 -3.09
C LEU A 106 6.47 -5.03 -2.22
N THR A 107 7.32 -4.64 -1.29
CA THR A 107 7.10 -3.50 -0.41
C THR A 107 8.23 -2.49 -0.59
N ILE A 108 7.88 -1.23 -0.81
CA ILE A 108 8.83 -0.15 -1.04
C ILE A 108 8.57 0.96 -0.03
N GLY A 109 9.53 1.19 0.86
CA GLY A 109 9.56 2.38 1.69
C GLY A 109 9.94 3.60 0.86
N ILE A 110 9.27 4.72 1.05
CA ILE A 110 9.66 6.03 0.50
C ILE A 110 9.98 6.93 1.69
N LEU A 111 11.13 7.60 1.66
CA LEU A 111 11.56 8.59 2.64
C LEU A 111 11.89 9.89 1.90
N GLY A 112 11.05 10.91 2.08
CA GLY A 112 11.01 12.09 1.22
C GLY A 112 10.72 11.69 -0.22
N ASP A 113 11.65 11.99 -1.11
CA ASP A 113 11.61 11.59 -2.52
C ASP A 113 12.50 10.37 -2.84
N THR A 114 12.98 9.65 -1.82
CA THR A 114 13.94 8.55 -1.98
C THR A 114 13.30 7.19 -1.70
N PRO A 115 13.24 6.29 -2.70
CA PRO A 115 12.91 4.90 -2.47
C PRO A 115 13.98 4.19 -1.64
N LEU A 116 13.56 3.48 -0.60
CA LEU A 116 14.38 2.57 0.19
C LEU A 116 14.50 1.20 -0.51
N PRO A 117 15.47 0.36 -0.12
CA PRO A 117 15.59 -1.02 -0.62
C PRO A 117 14.26 -1.77 -0.63
N ILE A 118 13.94 -2.35 -1.78
CA ILE A 118 12.71 -3.12 -1.98
C ILE A 118 12.77 -4.38 -1.12
N ILE A 119 11.68 -4.68 -0.41
CA ILE A 119 11.48 -5.94 0.28
C ILE A 119 10.57 -6.81 -0.57
N GLU A 120 10.94 -8.07 -0.76
CA GLU A 120 10.02 -9.08 -1.30
C GLU A 120 9.42 -9.89 -0.15
N ILE A 121 8.09 -9.96 -0.10
CA ILE A 121 7.36 -10.79 0.84
C ILE A 121 7.09 -12.14 0.18
N ARG A 122 7.58 -13.21 0.78
CA ARG A 122 7.43 -14.58 0.31
C ARG A 122 6.60 -15.40 1.28
N PRO A 123 5.77 -16.31 0.78
CA PRO A 123 5.12 -17.29 1.65
C PRO A 123 6.07 -18.32 2.20
N GLN A 124 5.86 -18.70 3.46
CA GLN A 124 6.49 -19.88 4.05
C GLN A 124 6.03 -21.16 3.34
N GLY A 125 6.96 -22.09 3.12
CA GLY A 125 6.66 -23.46 2.71
C GLY A 125 6.87 -23.79 1.23
N GLY A 126 7.44 -22.87 0.44
CA GLY A 126 8.16 -23.19 -0.79
C GLY A 126 7.49 -24.17 -1.76
N PHE A 127 6.18 -24.12 -1.98
CA PHE A 127 5.52 -24.84 -3.08
C PHE A 127 4.16 -24.20 -3.42
N TYR A 128 3.78 -24.36 -4.68
CA TYR A 128 2.69 -23.78 -5.47
C TYR A 128 1.25 -23.95 -4.94
N SER A 129 0.99 -24.01 -3.63
CA SER A 129 -0.38 -23.87 -3.12
C SER A 129 -0.80 -22.39 -3.20
N TYR A 130 -2.02 -22.14 -3.65
CA TYR A 130 -2.50 -20.78 -3.90
C TYR A 130 -2.68 -19.96 -2.61
N GLU A 131 -2.99 -20.62 -1.48
CA GLU A 131 -3.01 -20.01 -0.14
C GLU A 131 -1.64 -19.43 0.23
N ASN A 132 -0.56 -20.07 -0.24
CA ASN A 132 0.79 -19.52 -0.12
C ASN A 132 1.03 -18.37 -1.11
N LYS A 133 0.38 -18.29 -2.28
CA LYS A 133 0.65 -17.17 -3.22
C LYS A 133 0.32 -15.78 -2.67
N TYR A 134 -0.50 -15.68 -1.62
CA TYR A 134 -0.94 -14.42 -1.05
C TYR A 134 -0.72 -14.43 0.45
N THR A 135 0.39 -13.85 0.90
CA THR A 135 0.82 -13.92 2.29
C THR A 135 -0.22 -13.34 3.27
N TRP A 136 -0.95 -12.30 2.85
CA TRP A 136 -2.04 -11.70 3.64
C TRP A 136 -3.27 -12.62 3.87
N THR A 137 -3.40 -13.72 3.14
CA THR A 137 -4.48 -14.71 3.35
C THR A 137 -4.13 -15.75 4.41
N ASN A 138 -2.85 -15.91 4.75
CA ASN A 138 -2.37 -16.84 5.77
C ASN A 138 -2.28 -16.15 7.15
N ARG A 139 -3.34 -16.24 7.95
CA ARG A 139 -3.41 -15.64 9.30
C ARG A 139 -2.56 -16.35 10.38
N GLY A 140 -1.78 -17.39 10.03
CA GLY A 140 -1.06 -18.24 11.00
C GLY A 140 0.35 -18.68 10.62
N GLY A 141 0.89 -18.25 9.47
CA GLY A 141 2.28 -18.50 9.07
C GLY A 141 3.05 -17.19 9.00
N ALA A 142 4.30 -17.17 9.46
CA ALA A 142 5.14 -15.98 9.30
C ALA A 142 5.52 -15.83 7.83
N ALA A 143 5.34 -14.64 7.23
CA ALA A 143 5.88 -14.39 5.90
C ALA A 143 7.41 -14.30 5.97
N GLU A 144 8.11 -14.84 4.96
CA GLU A 144 9.55 -14.66 4.82
C GLU A 144 9.81 -13.36 4.06
N HIS A 145 10.69 -12.50 4.58
CA HIS A 145 11.08 -11.27 3.92
C HIS A 145 12.47 -11.45 3.30
N GLU A 146 12.65 -10.96 2.07
CA GLU A 146 13.97 -10.79 1.49
C GLU A 146 14.23 -9.31 1.22
N CYS A 147 15.20 -8.73 1.95
CA CYS A 147 15.64 -7.35 1.81
C CYS A 147 17.17 -7.28 1.66
N PRO A 148 17.70 -6.69 0.58
CA PRO A 148 16.99 -6.24 -0.62
C PRO A 148 16.46 -7.40 -1.47
N ALA A 149 15.31 -7.21 -2.11
CA ALA A 149 14.72 -8.17 -3.04
C ALA A 149 15.67 -8.48 -4.22
N ARG A 150 15.74 -9.74 -4.63
CA ARG A 150 16.52 -10.18 -5.80
C ARG A 150 15.80 -9.80 -7.10
N LEU A 151 16.00 -8.58 -7.55
CA LEU A 151 15.44 -8.02 -8.78
C LEU A 151 16.56 -7.72 -9.78
N SER A 152 16.30 -7.91 -11.06
CA SER A 152 17.16 -7.33 -12.10
C SER A 152 17.18 -5.81 -11.98
N ARG A 153 18.23 -5.16 -12.52
CA ARG A 153 18.33 -3.70 -12.52
C ARG A 153 17.12 -3.03 -13.21
N ALA A 154 16.57 -3.67 -14.23
CA ALA A 154 15.40 -3.17 -14.95
C ALA A 154 14.13 -3.25 -14.09
N GLU A 155 13.87 -4.40 -13.46
CA GLU A 155 12.72 -4.59 -12.56
C GLU A 155 12.77 -3.62 -11.36
N LYS A 156 13.95 -3.51 -10.72
CA LYS A 156 14.15 -2.57 -9.61
C LYS A 156 13.76 -1.15 -10.03
N LYS A 157 14.27 -0.69 -11.17
CA LYS A 157 14.02 0.67 -11.68
C LYS A 157 12.52 0.94 -11.92
N ILE A 158 11.81 0.00 -12.55
CA ILE A 158 10.37 0.21 -12.84
C ILE A 158 9.51 0.14 -11.58
N VAL A 159 9.87 -0.71 -10.60
CA VAL A 159 9.16 -0.81 -9.32
C VAL A 159 9.37 0.44 -8.47
N GLU A 160 10.62 0.92 -8.35
CA GLU A 160 10.92 2.17 -7.63
C GLU A 160 10.20 3.36 -8.26
N ALA A 161 10.18 3.44 -9.60
CA ALA A 161 9.47 4.49 -10.33
C ALA A 161 7.96 4.44 -10.08
N ALA A 162 7.35 3.25 -10.09
CA ALA A 162 5.92 3.09 -9.81
C ALA A 162 5.58 3.46 -8.36
N ALA A 163 6.40 3.04 -7.39
CA ALA A 163 6.21 3.37 -5.98
C ALA A 163 6.33 4.89 -5.71
N LEU A 164 7.34 5.54 -6.30
CA LEU A 164 7.53 6.98 -6.17
C LEU A 164 6.41 7.77 -6.87
N ALA A 165 5.93 7.28 -8.03
CA ALA A 165 4.78 7.88 -8.71
C ALA A 165 3.50 7.77 -7.87
N ALA A 166 3.27 6.62 -7.22
CA ALA A 166 2.15 6.43 -6.30
C ALA A 166 2.22 7.39 -5.11
N HIS A 167 3.37 7.50 -4.46
CA HIS A 167 3.61 8.43 -3.35
C HIS A 167 3.27 9.88 -3.76
N ARG A 168 3.79 10.33 -4.91
CA ARG A 168 3.58 11.69 -5.42
C ARG A 168 2.15 11.96 -5.89
N SER A 169 1.48 10.96 -6.46
CA SER A 169 0.07 11.11 -6.92
C SER A 169 -0.90 11.41 -5.78
N LEU A 170 -0.51 11.08 -4.54
CA LEU A 170 -1.27 11.37 -3.32
C LEU A 170 -0.73 12.60 -2.57
N GLU A 171 0.15 13.37 -3.21
CA GLU A 171 0.76 14.60 -2.66
C GLU A 171 1.50 14.36 -1.33
N LEU A 172 2.09 13.16 -1.19
CA LEU A 172 2.90 12.79 -0.03
C LEU A 172 4.34 13.28 -0.22
N GLU A 173 4.98 13.66 0.89
CA GLU A 173 6.27 14.36 0.86
C GLU A 173 7.27 13.90 1.93
N ILE A 174 6.84 13.14 2.94
CA ILE A 174 7.65 12.85 4.13
C ILE A 174 8.05 11.39 4.16
N TYR A 175 7.10 10.47 4.23
CA TYR A 175 7.37 9.04 4.14
C TYR A 175 6.11 8.22 3.89
N SER A 176 6.29 7.07 3.27
CA SER A 176 5.21 6.09 3.13
C SER A 176 5.76 4.69 2.88
N ARG A 177 4.88 3.70 2.96
CA ARG A 177 5.14 2.35 2.46
C ARG A 177 4.19 2.06 1.31
N VAL A 178 4.73 1.70 0.16
CA VAL A 178 3.96 1.37 -1.04
C VAL A 178 4.02 -0.13 -1.28
N ASP A 179 2.85 -0.76 -1.36
CA ASP A 179 2.73 -2.19 -1.58
C ASP A 179 2.39 -2.44 -3.06
N VAL A 180 3.15 -3.33 -3.71
CA VAL A 180 3.16 -3.53 -5.17
C VAL A 180 3.18 -5.02 -5.49
N ILE A 181 2.40 -5.46 -6.49
CA ILE A 181 2.62 -6.76 -7.14
C ILE A 181 3.40 -6.54 -8.43
N LEU A 182 4.56 -7.19 -8.57
CA LEU A 182 5.28 -7.23 -9.83
C LEU A 182 4.76 -8.41 -10.67
N ASP A 183 3.87 -8.10 -11.61
CA ASP A 183 3.32 -9.05 -12.59
C ASP A 183 4.32 -9.27 -13.73
N ALA A 184 4.51 -10.53 -14.15
CA ALA A 184 5.49 -10.90 -15.16
C ALA A 184 5.19 -10.33 -16.56
N HIS A 185 3.94 -9.98 -16.84
CA HIS A 185 3.48 -9.48 -18.14
C HIS A 185 3.14 -7.98 -18.10
N ARG A 186 2.54 -7.51 -17.00
CA ARG A 186 2.05 -6.12 -16.85
C ARG A 186 3.03 -5.22 -16.12
N GLY A 187 4.09 -5.77 -15.52
CA GLY A 187 5.02 -5.02 -14.68
C GLY A 187 4.42 -4.67 -13.31
N PRO A 188 4.90 -3.60 -12.64
CA PRO A 188 4.45 -3.25 -11.31
C PRO A 188 2.97 -2.85 -11.30
N GLN A 189 2.22 -3.33 -10.31
CA GLN A 189 0.83 -2.98 -10.05
C GLN A 189 0.73 -2.50 -8.60
N VAL A 190 0.59 -1.19 -8.41
CA VAL A 190 0.47 -0.57 -7.08
C VAL A 190 -0.86 -0.96 -6.46
N LEU A 191 -0.80 -1.50 -5.24
CA LEU A 191 -1.97 -1.95 -4.49
C LEU A 191 -2.50 -0.85 -3.57
N GLU A 192 -1.61 -0.26 -2.77
CA GLU A 192 -1.95 0.78 -1.79
C GLU A 192 -0.69 1.51 -1.32
N VAL A 193 -0.91 2.67 -0.68
CA VAL A 193 0.11 3.48 -0.03
C VAL A 193 -0.29 3.66 1.43
N ASN A 194 0.63 3.37 2.34
CA ASN A 194 0.43 3.47 3.78
C ASN A 194 1.25 4.65 4.32
N THR A 195 0.59 5.68 4.83
CA THR A 195 1.24 6.91 5.37
C THR A 195 1.69 6.78 6.82
N ILE A 196 1.21 5.77 7.54
CA ILE A 196 1.64 5.41 8.90
C ILE A 196 1.94 3.91 8.93
N PRO A 197 2.99 3.45 8.23
CA PRO A 197 3.42 2.06 8.30
C PRO A 197 3.94 1.71 9.71
N GLY A 198 4.03 0.41 10.00
CA GLY A 198 4.64 -0.07 11.24
C GLY A 198 6.08 0.43 11.40
N MET A 199 6.44 0.75 12.64
CA MET A 199 7.74 1.33 13.03
C MET A 199 8.46 0.50 14.12
N THR A 200 8.14 -0.79 14.24
CA THR A 200 8.89 -1.72 15.11
C THR A 200 10.15 -2.22 14.40
N GLU A 201 11.09 -2.82 15.12
CA GLU A 201 12.32 -3.39 14.54
C GLU A 201 12.04 -4.48 13.48
N THR A 202 10.89 -5.15 13.59
CA THR A 202 10.42 -6.16 12.64
C THR A 202 9.48 -5.61 11.56
N SER A 203 9.28 -4.29 11.52
CA SER A 203 8.43 -3.64 10.51
C SER A 203 9.21 -3.38 9.22
N LEU A 204 8.49 -3.46 8.10
CA LEU A 204 9.05 -3.41 6.75
C LEU A 204 9.77 -2.08 6.42
N LEU A 205 9.29 -0.93 6.89
CA LEU A 205 9.95 0.35 6.61
C LEU A 205 11.32 0.44 7.34
N PRO A 206 11.40 0.18 8.66
CA PRO A 206 12.70 0.05 9.35
C PRO A 206 13.63 -1.01 8.76
N GLU A 207 13.12 -2.18 8.36
CA GLU A 207 13.91 -3.24 7.73
C GLU A 207 14.57 -2.74 6.43
N ALA A 208 13.79 -2.08 5.57
CA ALA A 208 14.30 -1.48 4.33
C ALA A 208 15.35 -0.40 4.60
N ALA A 209 15.13 0.46 5.60
CA ALA A 209 16.09 1.48 6.00
C ALA A 209 17.41 0.86 6.50
N ALA A 210 17.34 -0.18 7.32
CA ALA A 210 18.51 -0.89 7.82
C ALA A 210 19.34 -1.51 6.68
N ALA A 211 18.69 -2.09 5.67
CA ALA A 211 19.36 -2.59 4.47
C ALA A 211 20.06 -1.49 3.64
N ALA A 212 19.66 -0.22 3.80
CA ALA A 212 20.35 0.94 3.25
C ALA A 212 21.45 1.51 4.16
N GLY A 213 21.71 0.88 5.32
CA GLY A 213 22.65 1.38 6.33
C GLY A 213 22.10 2.54 7.17
N ILE A 214 20.79 2.74 7.19
CA ILE A 214 20.10 3.76 7.99
C ILE A 214 19.59 3.08 9.27
N SER A 215 20.12 3.48 10.43
CA SER A 215 19.63 2.99 11.72
C SER A 215 18.22 3.51 12.03
N MET A 216 17.49 2.85 12.93
CA MET A 216 16.15 3.30 13.37
C MET A 216 16.17 4.76 13.85
N SER A 217 17.19 5.16 14.61
CA SER A 217 17.33 6.54 15.09
C SER A 217 17.51 7.53 13.93
N GLN A 218 18.32 7.20 12.93
CA GLN A 218 18.52 8.05 11.74
C GLN A 218 17.26 8.12 10.86
N LEU A 219 16.49 7.02 10.77
CA LEU A 219 15.20 7.01 10.09
C LEU A 219 14.22 7.96 10.79
N CYS A 220 14.06 7.84 12.11
CA CYS A 220 13.20 8.72 12.90
C CYS A 220 13.64 10.19 12.79
N GLU A 221 14.94 10.46 12.88
CA GLU A 221 15.50 11.81 12.73
C GLU A 221 15.19 12.38 11.34
N SER A 222 15.33 11.58 10.28
CA SER A 222 15.00 11.99 8.92
C SER A 222 13.51 12.32 8.76
N ILE A 223 12.62 11.51 9.32
CA ILE A 223 11.17 11.76 9.31
C ILE A 223 10.85 13.06 10.05
N VAL A 224 11.42 13.27 11.24
CA VAL A 224 11.24 14.50 12.03
C VAL A 224 11.71 15.72 11.24
N ARG A 225 12.90 15.65 10.64
CA ARG A 225 13.47 16.74 9.86
C ARG A 225 12.59 17.11 8.65
N LEU A 226 12.22 16.12 7.83
CA LEU A 226 11.34 16.32 6.66
C LEU A 226 9.98 16.90 7.07
N SER A 227 9.41 16.39 8.17
CA SER A 227 8.13 16.90 8.69
C SER A 227 8.25 18.36 9.13
N LEU A 228 9.31 18.71 9.85
CA LEU A 228 9.54 20.07 10.33
C LEU A 228 9.74 21.05 9.17
N GLU A 229 10.57 20.70 8.18
CA GLU A 229 10.80 21.48 6.97
C GLU A 229 9.45 21.79 6.27
N ARG A 230 8.60 20.77 6.10
CA ARG A 230 7.29 20.93 5.46
C ARG A 230 6.35 21.83 6.24
N ARG A 231 6.24 21.64 7.55
CA ARG A 231 5.32 22.45 8.40
C ARG A 231 5.78 23.90 8.50
N LEU A 232 7.09 24.16 8.51
CA LEU A 232 7.62 25.53 8.49
C LEU A 232 7.39 26.21 7.13
N ALA A 233 7.44 25.48 6.02
CA ALA A 233 7.13 26.03 4.71
C ALA A 233 5.66 26.46 4.57
N ASN A 234 4.73 25.73 5.19
CA ASN A 234 3.28 26.05 5.15
C ASN A 234 2.86 27.20 6.06
N ASN A 235 3.71 27.59 7.02
CA ASN A 235 3.46 28.71 7.94
C ASN A 235 4.04 30.05 7.43
N ARG A 236 4.61 30.08 6.22
CA ARG A 236 5.12 31.29 5.55
C ARG A 236 4.17 31.69 4.43
#